data_AF-A0A5D8Q975-F1
#
_entry.id   AF-A0A5D8Q975-F1
#
_cell.length_a   1.000
_cell.length_b   1.000
_cell.length_c   1.000
_cell.angle_alpha   90.00
_cell.angle_beta   90.00
_cell.angle_gamma   90.00
#
_symmetry.space_group_name_H-M   'P 1'
#
loop_
_entity.id
_entity.type
_entity.pdbx_description
1 polymer ?
#
loop_
_entity_poly.entity_id
_entity_poly.type
_entity_poly.pdbx_seq_one_letter_code
_entity_poly.pdbx_strand_id
1 'polypeptide(L)'
;MFTYFDNDIEINLDLIESLSNFKAEFNINCLSIHLVDNKKIYNVEEIGTEIIDSAFSSQIIQNNNIISLACDSLKPVYHLVEGDDTIVPINKNFIEEVCIPIKVEKHKDIIVCVYFGFTNKTKDIPELLSLFFSKFNLFEIYSYAFSKYNQLIGIERISKLLMVLEDNIKFNQPSLRMHAFNVAFWTIEIAKKLNFPKDELEKLYYAALFHDIGKIRIKSSIINKEGPLTEEEYEEVKHHVEYGYIITKELFDDIYSDIPLWVKYHHEMYDGSGYPNGLKGNDIPLPSRIIKVADVIDVLHSPRSYKQPVSVDKIIAELKRCSKKDFDPEVVNAALEVINERIILPMDILKSDGEKILPANLSLQTYKDIFNLEGYFYLNEEKSYFKSTNAIKDIKDLWNLLSASLIIEKFNSIYEYEVDVVPLDENNYLISNIRLLEKKSYVSILWELEAILITQDGKNINVKVKRLSADDLLFVCDNTYTFNMATLYKMRLQFEDGEVLILNGRITYSYPASADCVYYKYTFTNIIETTRDKLFRQIFRKQIELRRQLRGF
;
A
#
# COMPACT_ATOMS: atom_id res chain seq x y z
N MET A 1 14.57 -40.57 5.98
CA MET A 1 14.60 -39.17 6.45
C MET A 1 14.11 -38.34 5.28
N PHE A 2 12.97 -37.66 5.46
CA PHE A 2 12.04 -37.17 4.42
C PHE A 2 11.14 -38.26 3.80
N THR A 3 10.11 -38.64 4.55
CA THR A 3 8.95 -39.37 4.05
C THR A 3 7.73 -38.45 4.17
N TYR A 4 7.15 -38.16 3.00
CA TYR A 4 5.72 -37.96 2.72
C TYR A 4 4.81 -37.65 3.91
N PHE A 5 4.13 -36.50 3.85
CA PHE A 5 2.81 -36.36 4.45
C PHE A 5 1.89 -35.64 3.45
N ASP A 6 0.72 -36.25 3.29
CA ASP A 6 -0.32 -35.99 2.31
C ASP A 6 -0.78 -34.53 2.30
N ASN A 7 -0.70 -33.90 1.12
CA ASN A 7 -1.22 -32.56 0.84
C ASN A 7 -2.61 -32.58 0.17
N ASP A 8 -3.25 -33.75 0.05
CA ASP A 8 -4.63 -33.83 -0.43
C ASP A 8 -5.60 -33.84 0.76
N ILE A 9 -5.69 -32.70 1.44
CA ILE A 9 -6.92 -32.36 2.15
C ILE A 9 -7.92 -31.97 1.05
N GLU A 10 -8.70 -32.93 0.55
CA GLU A 10 -9.88 -32.60 -0.27
C GLU A 10 -10.82 -31.75 0.60
N ILE A 11 -10.75 -30.44 0.42
CA ILE A 11 -11.69 -29.51 1.03
C ILE A 11 -13.04 -29.77 0.38
N ASN A 12 -13.94 -30.40 1.13
CA ASN A 12 -15.32 -30.56 0.68
C ASN A 12 -15.99 -29.19 0.62
N LEU A 13 -16.12 -28.64 -0.59
CA LEU A 13 -16.72 -27.33 -0.84
C LEU A 13 -18.20 -27.28 -0.41
N ASP A 14 -18.86 -28.43 -0.26
CA ASP A 14 -20.25 -28.54 0.20
C ASP A 14 -20.39 -28.41 1.72
N LEU A 15 -19.28 -28.36 2.47
CA LEU A 15 -19.30 -28.25 3.94
C LEU A 15 -19.97 -26.95 4.41
N ILE A 16 -19.63 -25.82 3.77
CA ILE A 16 -20.17 -24.50 4.14
C ILE A 16 -21.67 -24.42 3.83
N GLU A 17 -22.08 -24.91 2.66
CA GLU A 17 -23.49 -25.00 2.29
C GLU A 17 -24.26 -25.91 3.26
N SER A 18 -23.69 -27.04 3.64
CA SER A 18 -24.29 -27.98 4.59
C SER A 18 -24.43 -27.38 6.00
N LEU A 19 -23.43 -26.63 6.48
CA LEU A 19 -23.50 -25.90 7.75
C LEU A 19 -24.51 -24.75 7.69
N SER A 20 -24.61 -24.05 6.56
CA SER A 20 -25.62 -23.01 6.33
C SER A 20 -27.04 -23.58 6.39
N ASN A 21 -27.27 -24.71 5.73
CA ASN A 21 -28.54 -25.42 5.77
C ASN A 21 -28.88 -25.89 7.20
N PHE A 22 -27.89 -26.38 7.95
CA PHE A 22 -28.07 -26.76 9.35
C PHE A 22 -28.40 -25.55 10.24
N LYS A 23 -27.74 -24.41 10.03
CA LYS A 23 -28.07 -23.14 10.72
C LYS A 23 -29.54 -22.78 10.53
N ALA A 24 -30.03 -22.84 9.29
CA ALA A 24 -31.42 -22.52 8.95
C ALA A 24 -32.42 -23.54 9.52
N GLU A 25 -32.12 -24.84 9.41
CA GLU A 25 -32.96 -25.95 9.87
C GLU A 25 -33.27 -25.86 11.39
N PHE A 26 -32.26 -25.50 12.18
CA PHE A 26 -32.37 -25.44 13.65
C PHE A 26 -32.57 -24.02 14.20
N ASN A 27 -32.87 -23.02 13.34
CA ASN A 27 -33.03 -21.61 13.72
C ASN A 27 -31.87 -21.06 14.57
N ILE A 28 -30.64 -21.44 14.22
CA ILE A 28 -29.43 -20.96 14.91
C ILE A 28 -29.18 -19.52 14.47
N ASN A 29 -29.18 -18.57 15.41
CA ASN A 29 -29.00 -17.15 15.06
C ASN A 29 -27.57 -16.86 14.58
N CYS A 30 -26.57 -17.44 15.24
CA CYS A 30 -25.17 -17.35 14.85
C CYS A 30 -24.54 -18.74 14.83
N LEU A 31 -23.95 -19.12 13.69
CA LEU A 31 -23.13 -20.31 13.56
C LEU A 31 -21.79 -19.84 12.98
N SER A 32 -20.72 -20.01 13.74
CA SER A 32 -19.39 -19.54 13.35
C SER A 32 -18.30 -20.53 13.71
N ILE A 33 -17.21 -20.47 12.94
CA ILE A 33 -16.02 -21.28 13.17
C ILE A 33 -14.92 -20.35 13.68
N HIS A 34 -14.37 -20.67 14.84
CA HIS A 34 -13.26 -19.95 15.44
C HIS A 34 -12.04 -20.87 15.53
N LEU A 35 -10.85 -20.31 15.39
CA LEU A 35 -9.61 -21.00 15.67
C LEU A 35 -8.86 -20.29 16.79
N VAL A 36 -8.37 -21.06 17.76
CA VAL A 36 -7.65 -20.57 18.93
C VAL A 36 -6.20 -21.03 18.86
N ASP A 37 -5.28 -20.07 18.84
CA ASP A 37 -3.83 -20.29 18.92
C ASP A 37 -3.22 -19.35 19.95
N ASN A 38 -2.53 -19.90 20.97
CA ASN A 38 -1.72 -19.15 21.94
C ASN A 38 -2.38 -17.86 22.46
N LYS A 39 -3.64 -17.97 22.92
CA LYS A 39 -4.49 -16.90 23.49
C LYS A 39 -5.09 -15.91 22.51
N LYS A 40 -5.01 -16.16 21.21
CA LYS A 40 -5.73 -15.41 20.18
C LYS A 40 -6.86 -16.26 19.63
N ILE A 41 -8.03 -15.64 19.47
CA ILE A 41 -9.17 -16.20 18.76
C ILE A 41 -9.21 -15.55 17.38
N TYR A 42 -9.22 -16.37 16.34
CA TYR A 42 -9.44 -15.96 14.97
C TYR A 42 -10.85 -16.39 14.58
N ASN A 43 -11.73 -15.44 14.25
CA ASN A 43 -12.96 -15.79 13.57
C ASN A 43 -12.61 -16.19 12.14
N VAL A 44 -12.92 -17.42 11.76
CA VAL A 44 -12.62 -17.97 10.44
C VAL A 44 -13.77 -17.71 9.48
N GLU A 45 -15.00 -17.84 9.95
CA GLU A 45 -16.19 -17.66 9.13
C GLU A 45 -17.47 -17.52 9.97
N GLU A 46 -18.36 -16.60 9.56
CA GLU A 46 -19.75 -16.51 10.03
C GLU A 46 -20.69 -17.05 8.95
N ILE A 47 -21.29 -18.21 9.21
CA ILE A 47 -22.02 -18.99 8.21
C ILE A 47 -23.42 -18.41 8.00
N GLY A 48 -23.83 -18.28 6.72
CA GLY A 48 -25.16 -17.80 6.33
C GLY A 48 -25.34 -16.28 6.34
N THR A 49 -24.26 -15.50 6.31
CA THR A 49 -24.29 -14.06 5.98
C THR A 49 -24.00 -13.88 4.48
N GLU A 50 -24.61 -12.88 3.82
CA GLU A 50 -24.30 -12.59 2.41
C GLU A 50 -22.78 -12.40 2.25
N ILE A 51 -22.21 -13.02 1.22
CA ILE A 51 -20.78 -13.11 0.89
C ILE A 51 -20.22 -11.70 0.57
N ILE A 52 -20.13 -10.86 1.59
CA ILE A 52 -19.53 -9.53 1.54
C ILE A 52 -18.46 -9.51 2.63
N ASP A 53 -17.29 -10.04 2.32
CA ASP A 53 -16.00 -9.73 2.97
C ASP A 53 -15.88 -9.82 4.51
N SER A 54 -16.84 -10.41 5.24
CA SER A 54 -16.95 -10.21 6.71
C SER A 54 -16.18 -11.21 7.60
N ALA A 55 -15.49 -12.19 7.03
CA ALA A 55 -15.21 -13.42 7.76
C ALA A 55 -13.94 -13.47 8.63
N PHE A 56 -13.13 -12.40 8.77
CA PHE A 56 -11.83 -12.58 9.44
C PHE A 56 -11.41 -11.43 10.37
N SER A 57 -11.49 -11.68 11.69
CA SER A 57 -10.99 -10.76 12.73
C SER A 57 -10.31 -11.53 13.87
N SER A 58 -9.21 -10.98 14.40
CA SER A 58 -8.47 -11.56 15.53
C SER A 58 -8.76 -10.77 16.81
N GLN A 59 -9.03 -11.47 17.91
CA GLN A 59 -9.19 -10.87 19.24
C GLN A 59 -8.40 -11.65 20.29
N ILE A 60 -8.00 -10.97 21.36
CA ILE A 60 -7.38 -11.61 22.52
C ILE A 60 -8.48 -12.34 23.29
N ILE A 61 -8.22 -13.57 23.73
CA ILE A 61 -9.11 -14.26 24.67
C ILE A 61 -9.28 -13.37 25.91
N GLN A 62 -10.46 -12.79 26.07
CA GLN A 62 -10.86 -12.23 27.35
C GLN A 62 -11.13 -13.41 28.28
N ASN A 63 -10.50 -13.41 29.45
CA ASN A 63 -10.81 -14.41 30.47
C ASN A 63 -12.31 -14.32 30.77
N ASN A 64 -12.98 -15.48 30.73
CA ASN A 64 -14.40 -15.67 31.01
C ASN A 64 -15.35 -15.58 29.80
N ASN A 65 -15.07 -16.24 28.68
CA ASN A 65 -16.09 -16.50 27.65
C ASN A 65 -16.22 -18.00 27.32
N ILE A 66 -17.30 -18.40 26.66
CA ILE A 66 -17.58 -19.83 26.40
C ILE A 66 -16.50 -20.52 25.55
N ILE A 67 -15.85 -19.80 24.61
CA ILE A 67 -14.74 -20.32 23.81
C ILE A 67 -13.54 -20.67 24.70
N SER A 68 -13.20 -19.80 25.65
CA SER A 68 -12.10 -20.04 26.60
C SER A 68 -12.34 -21.29 27.46
N LEU A 69 -13.56 -21.46 27.97
CA LEU A 69 -13.95 -22.63 28.77
C LEU A 69 -13.96 -23.93 27.94
N ALA A 70 -14.42 -23.86 26.70
CA ALA A 70 -14.38 -24.99 25.78
C ALA A 70 -12.94 -25.40 25.45
N CYS A 71 -12.05 -24.43 25.24
CA CYS A 71 -10.63 -24.70 25.00
C CYS A 71 -9.95 -25.34 26.22
N ASP A 72 -10.26 -24.88 27.43
CA ASP A 72 -9.67 -25.39 28.68
C ASP A 72 -10.17 -26.81 29.01
N SER A 73 -11.47 -27.06 28.83
CA SER A 73 -12.10 -28.34 29.16
C SER A 73 -11.96 -29.40 28.06
N LEU A 74 -11.71 -28.98 26.81
CA LEU A 74 -11.72 -29.82 25.60
C LEU A 74 -13.01 -30.65 25.46
N LYS A 75 -14.13 -30.12 25.94
CA LYS A 75 -15.46 -30.73 25.84
C LYS A 75 -16.47 -29.69 25.34
N PRO A 76 -17.58 -30.11 24.71
CA PRO A 76 -18.66 -29.21 24.38
C PRO A 76 -19.13 -28.48 25.65
N VAL A 77 -19.20 -27.15 25.58
CA VAL A 77 -19.68 -26.29 26.67
C VAL A 77 -20.99 -25.66 26.23
N TYR A 78 -21.94 -25.60 27.16
CA TYR A 78 -23.21 -24.92 27.02
C TYR A 78 -23.32 -23.84 28.11
N HIS A 79 -23.75 -22.66 27.72
CA HIS A 79 -23.95 -21.52 28.60
C HIS A 79 -25.34 -20.93 28.39
N LEU A 80 -26.09 -20.76 29.48
CA LEU A 80 -27.38 -20.08 29.52
C LEU A 80 -27.15 -18.73 30.19
N VAL A 81 -27.38 -17.64 29.46
CA VAL A 81 -27.12 -16.27 29.92
C VAL A 81 -28.24 -15.82 30.86
N GLU A 82 -28.11 -16.12 32.16
CA GLU A 82 -29.07 -15.79 33.21
C GLU A 82 -28.43 -14.96 34.33
N GLY A 83 -28.49 -13.63 34.21
CA GLY A 83 -28.55 -12.65 35.31
C GLY A 83 -27.39 -12.51 36.30
N ASP A 84 -26.54 -13.53 36.49
CA ASP A 84 -25.44 -13.56 37.45
C ASP A 84 -24.26 -14.39 36.90
N ASP A 85 -23.94 -14.21 35.62
CA ASP A 85 -22.97 -15.07 34.94
C ASP A 85 -21.52 -14.60 35.17
N THR A 86 -20.73 -15.51 35.73
CA THR A 86 -19.26 -15.43 35.73
C THR A 86 -18.66 -15.44 34.32
N ILE A 87 -19.46 -15.80 33.30
CA ILE A 87 -19.09 -15.94 31.88
C ILE A 87 -19.74 -14.81 31.09
N VAL A 88 -18.92 -14.05 30.35
CA VAL A 88 -19.34 -12.97 29.46
C VAL A 88 -19.74 -13.57 28.11
N PRO A 89 -20.99 -13.35 27.65
CA PRO A 89 -21.43 -13.84 26.34
C PRO A 89 -20.71 -13.10 25.21
N ILE A 90 -20.46 -13.80 24.10
CA ILE A 90 -19.78 -13.22 22.93
C ILE A 90 -20.63 -12.10 22.31
N ASN A 91 -21.94 -12.27 22.33
CA ASN A 91 -22.91 -11.24 21.97
C ASN A 91 -23.95 -11.10 23.09
N LYS A 92 -24.15 -9.86 23.57
CA LYS A 92 -25.11 -9.55 24.64
C LYS A 92 -26.56 -9.87 24.31
N ASN A 93 -26.88 -10.07 23.03
CA ASN A 93 -28.23 -10.41 22.58
C ASN A 93 -28.52 -11.92 22.63
N PHE A 94 -27.52 -12.76 22.87
CA PHE A 94 -27.73 -14.20 22.98
C PHE A 94 -28.15 -14.59 24.40
N ILE A 95 -29.12 -15.49 24.47
CA ILE A 95 -29.66 -16.07 25.71
C ILE A 95 -29.03 -17.45 25.94
N GLU A 96 -28.65 -18.15 24.87
CA GLU A 96 -27.99 -19.46 24.93
C GLU A 96 -26.80 -19.50 23.96
N GLU A 97 -25.72 -20.12 24.42
CA GLU A 97 -24.49 -20.30 23.65
C GLU A 97 -24.00 -21.75 23.78
N VAL A 98 -23.52 -22.30 22.67
CA VAL A 98 -22.88 -23.62 22.62
C VAL A 98 -21.53 -23.48 21.93
N CYS A 99 -20.51 -24.13 22.48
CA CYS A 99 -19.19 -24.18 21.87
C CYS A 99 -18.68 -25.62 21.85
N ILE A 100 -18.32 -26.10 20.65
CA ILE A 100 -17.78 -27.44 20.42
C ILE A 100 -16.28 -27.29 20.09
N PRO A 101 -15.37 -27.68 21.01
CA PRO A 101 -13.94 -27.65 20.74
C PRO A 101 -13.52 -28.92 19.97
N ILE A 102 -12.68 -28.72 18.97
CA ILE A 102 -12.11 -29.75 18.10
C ILE A 102 -10.59 -29.60 18.18
N LYS A 103 -9.92 -30.65 18.68
CA LYS A 103 -8.46 -30.68 18.83
C LYS A 103 -7.90 -31.90 18.11
N VAL A 104 -6.83 -31.68 17.34
CA VAL A 104 -6.10 -32.74 16.64
C VAL A 104 -4.74 -32.91 17.31
N GLU A 105 -4.35 -34.16 17.63
CA GLU A 105 -3.13 -34.47 18.40
C GLU A 105 -1.85 -33.91 17.78
N LYS A 106 -1.79 -33.85 16.44
CA LYS A 106 -0.64 -33.36 15.67
C LYS A 106 -0.36 -31.86 15.91
N HIS A 107 -1.37 -31.08 16.30
CA HIS A 107 -1.30 -29.63 16.47
C HIS A 107 -1.75 -29.23 17.88
N LYS A 108 -0.89 -29.50 18.87
CA LYS A 108 -1.24 -29.40 20.30
C LYS A 108 -1.68 -28.01 20.77
N ASP A 109 -1.24 -26.96 20.07
CA ASP A 109 -1.46 -25.57 20.44
C ASP A 109 -2.65 -24.93 19.72
N ILE A 110 -3.32 -25.67 18.83
CA ILE A 110 -4.41 -25.18 17.99
C ILE A 110 -5.69 -25.93 18.30
N ILE A 111 -6.75 -25.16 18.61
CA ILE A 111 -8.09 -25.68 18.87
C ILE A 111 -9.06 -24.97 17.91
N VAL A 112 -9.89 -25.73 17.20
CA VAL A 112 -10.98 -25.19 16.39
C VAL A 112 -12.26 -25.27 17.21
N CYS A 113 -13.00 -24.18 17.30
CA CYS A 113 -14.25 -24.08 18.04
C CYS A 113 -15.40 -23.81 17.07
N VAL A 114 -16.39 -24.70 17.04
CA VAL A 114 -17.67 -24.44 16.38
C VAL A 114 -18.60 -23.80 17.41
N TYR A 115 -19.07 -22.59 17.12
CA TYR A 115 -19.87 -21.78 18.03
C TYR A 115 -21.29 -21.62 17.51
N PHE A 116 -22.27 -21.82 18.40
CA PHE A 116 -23.68 -21.53 18.16
C PHE A 116 -24.16 -20.46 19.14
N GLY A 117 -24.86 -19.45 18.63
CA GLY A 117 -25.53 -18.42 19.43
C GLY A 117 -27.02 -18.36 19.12
N PHE A 118 -27.83 -18.20 20.17
CA PHE A 118 -29.29 -18.16 20.08
C PHE A 118 -29.86 -16.95 20.81
N THR A 119 -30.81 -16.25 20.18
CA THR A 119 -31.53 -15.12 20.81
C THR A 119 -32.79 -15.56 21.55
N ASN A 120 -33.16 -16.84 21.46
CA ASN A 120 -34.33 -17.45 22.10
C ASN A 120 -33.91 -18.79 22.74
N LYS A 121 -34.61 -19.23 23.80
CA LYS A 121 -34.34 -20.54 24.40
C LYS A 121 -34.58 -21.67 23.39
N THR A 122 -33.58 -22.52 23.19
CA THR A 122 -33.68 -23.72 22.36
C THR A 122 -34.40 -24.83 23.13
N LYS A 123 -35.12 -25.70 22.41
CA LYS A 123 -35.97 -26.72 23.06
C LYS A 123 -35.20 -27.95 23.54
N ASP A 124 -34.03 -28.26 22.96
CA ASP A 124 -33.19 -29.41 23.35
C ASP A 124 -31.75 -29.29 22.78
N ILE A 125 -30.80 -28.83 23.61
CA ILE A 125 -29.37 -28.74 23.25
C ILE A 125 -28.72 -30.13 23.03
N PRO A 126 -28.96 -31.14 23.90
CA PRO A 126 -28.50 -32.51 23.64
C PRO A 126 -28.92 -33.07 22.28
N GLU A 127 -30.17 -32.86 21.85
CA GLU A 127 -30.65 -33.30 20.54
C GLU A 127 -29.90 -32.61 19.39
N LEU A 128 -29.73 -31.28 19.48
CA LEU A 128 -28.98 -30.49 18.51
C LEU A 128 -27.54 -31.01 18.35
N LEU A 129 -26.85 -31.27 19.47
CA LEU A 129 -25.49 -31.79 19.46
C LEU A 129 -25.41 -33.19 18.84
N SER A 130 -26.34 -34.07 19.20
CA SER A 130 -26.43 -35.42 18.63
C SER A 130 -26.57 -35.38 17.11
N LEU A 131 -27.48 -34.52 16.61
CA LEU A 131 -27.70 -34.33 15.17
C LEU A 131 -26.47 -33.74 14.48
N PHE A 132 -25.82 -32.74 15.11
CA PHE A 132 -24.59 -32.15 14.59
C PHE A 132 -23.48 -33.20 14.42
N PHE A 133 -23.20 -33.98 15.47
CA PHE A 133 -22.17 -35.02 15.42
C PHE A 133 -22.51 -36.18 14.47
N SER A 134 -23.79 -36.41 14.18
CA SER A 134 -24.22 -37.40 13.19
C SER A 134 -24.06 -36.92 11.74
N LYS A 135 -24.18 -35.61 11.50
CA LYS A 135 -24.19 -35.00 10.17
C LYS A 135 -22.82 -34.51 9.71
N PHE A 136 -21.95 -34.12 10.66
CA PHE A 136 -20.67 -33.50 10.33
C PHE A 136 -19.47 -34.25 10.88
N ASN A 137 -18.46 -34.39 10.02
CA ASN A 137 -17.14 -34.87 10.41
C ASN A 137 -16.33 -33.73 11.03
N LEU A 138 -16.03 -33.82 12.32
CA LEU A 138 -15.26 -32.80 13.03
C LEU A 138 -13.85 -32.59 12.45
N PHE A 139 -13.25 -33.65 11.87
CA PHE A 139 -11.94 -33.54 11.25
C PHE A 139 -11.96 -32.71 9.96
N GLU A 140 -13.06 -32.77 9.19
CA GLU A 140 -13.24 -31.93 8.00
C GLU A 140 -13.39 -30.46 8.38
N ILE A 141 -14.20 -30.16 9.40
CA ILE A 141 -14.34 -28.79 9.94
C ILE A 141 -12.99 -28.27 10.45
N TYR A 142 -12.24 -29.10 11.18
CA TYR A 142 -10.91 -28.75 11.64
C TYR A 142 -9.97 -28.44 10.46
N SER A 143 -9.93 -29.32 9.45
CA SER A 143 -9.04 -29.20 8.30
C SER A 143 -9.37 -27.95 7.47
N TYR A 144 -10.65 -27.65 7.28
CA TYR A 144 -11.11 -26.41 6.66
C TYR A 144 -10.64 -25.18 7.44
N ALA A 145 -10.93 -25.12 8.74
CA ALA A 145 -10.56 -23.98 9.59
C ALA A 145 -9.04 -23.79 9.66
N PHE A 146 -8.29 -24.89 9.76
CA PHE A 146 -6.84 -24.89 9.82
C PHE A 146 -6.21 -24.46 8.48
N SER A 147 -6.78 -24.87 7.34
CA SER A 147 -6.36 -24.40 6.02
C SER A 147 -6.51 -22.88 5.87
N LYS A 148 -7.69 -22.34 6.24
CA LYS A 148 -7.91 -20.88 6.26
C LYS A 148 -6.94 -20.15 7.19
N TYR A 149 -6.72 -20.69 8.38
CA TYR A 149 -5.75 -20.14 9.32
C TYR A 149 -4.32 -20.12 8.76
N ASN A 150 -3.89 -21.20 8.10
CA ASN A 150 -2.57 -21.26 7.47
C ASN A 150 -2.43 -20.26 6.32
N GLN A 151 -3.47 -20.06 5.50
CA GLN A 151 -3.46 -19.03 4.46
C GLN A 151 -3.22 -17.63 5.07
N LEU A 152 -3.87 -17.32 6.19
CA LEU A 152 -3.78 -16.02 6.85
C LEU A 152 -2.47 -15.80 7.58
N ILE A 153 -2.03 -16.79 8.35
CA ILE A 153 -0.72 -16.75 8.99
C ILE A 153 0.39 -16.73 7.95
N GLY A 154 0.21 -17.41 6.82
CA GLY A 154 1.07 -17.29 5.65
C GLY A 154 1.19 -15.84 5.20
N ILE A 155 0.08 -15.17 4.91
CA ILE A 155 0.06 -13.75 4.51
C ILE A 155 0.68 -12.83 5.58
N GLU A 156 0.38 -13.05 6.87
CA GLU A 156 1.01 -12.28 7.95
C GLU A 156 2.51 -12.53 8.06
N ARG A 157 2.97 -13.77 7.91
CA ARG A 157 4.39 -14.16 7.95
C ARG A 157 5.12 -13.58 6.75
N ILE A 158 4.53 -13.64 5.57
CA ILE A 158 5.01 -13.01 4.34
C ILE A 158 5.15 -11.50 4.56
N SER A 159 4.13 -10.85 5.15
CA SER A 159 4.16 -9.41 5.47
C SER A 159 5.23 -9.06 6.50
N LYS A 160 5.40 -9.86 7.56
CA LYS A 160 6.46 -9.66 8.57
C LYS A 160 7.86 -9.90 7.99
N LEU A 161 8.00 -10.88 7.10
CA LEU A 161 9.25 -11.17 6.42
C LEU A 161 9.61 -10.02 5.47
N LEU A 162 8.66 -9.47 4.71
CA LEU A 162 8.86 -8.26 3.90
C LEU A 162 9.43 -7.10 4.73
N MET A 163 8.89 -6.87 5.93
CA MET A 163 9.41 -5.83 6.82
C MET A 163 10.85 -6.10 7.26
N VAL A 164 11.21 -7.35 7.56
CA VAL A 164 12.58 -7.74 7.94
C VAL A 164 13.55 -7.62 6.75
N LEU A 165 13.07 -7.94 5.55
CA LEU A 165 13.85 -7.85 4.31
C LEU A 165 14.09 -6.41 3.90
N GLU A 166 13.07 -5.55 4.04
CA GLU A 166 13.20 -4.12 3.91
C GLU A 166 14.23 -3.55 4.88
N ASP A 167 14.22 -3.96 6.15
CA ASP A 167 15.18 -3.46 7.12
C ASP A 167 16.63 -3.85 6.77
N ASN A 168 16.83 -5.03 6.17
CA ASN A 168 18.14 -5.45 5.64
C ASN A 168 18.54 -4.73 4.34
N ILE A 169 17.59 -4.48 3.43
CA ILE A 169 17.82 -3.70 2.20
C ILE A 169 18.06 -2.22 2.57
N LYS A 170 17.36 -1.67 3.57
CA LYS A 170 17.57 -0.32 4.15
C LYS A 170 18.97 -0.15 4.71
N PHE A 171 19.49 -1.17 5.41
CA PHE A 171 20.85 -1.13 5.98
C PHE A 171 21.93 -1.16 4.89
N ASN A 172 21.68 -1.85 3.78
CA ASN A 172 22.68 -2.06 2.73
C ASN A 172 22.55 -1.10 1.52
N GLN A 173 21.37 -0.56 1.23
CA GLN A 173 21.05 0.23 0.01
C GLN A 173 19.94 1.29 0.26
N PRO A 174 20.28 2.49 0.78
CA PRO A 174 19.31 3.54 1.11
C PRO A 174 18.47 4.08 -0.09
N SER A 175 18.91 3.88 -1.33
CA SER A 175 18.24 4.25 -2.59
C SER A 175 17.06 3.34 -2.95
N LEU A 176 16.94 2.16 -2.33
CA LEU A 176 15.91 1.15 -2.64
C LEU A 176 14.67 1.23 -1.73
N ARG A 177 14.53 2.28 -0.90
CA ARG A 177 13.48 2.42 0.14
C ARG A 177 12.03 2.17 -0.32
N MET A 178 11.75 2.29 -1.62
CA MET A 178 10.40 2.09 -2.19
C MET A 178 10.37 1.22 -3.44
N HIS A 179 11.51 0.69 -3.89
CA HIS A 179 11.65 0.07 -5.20
C HIS A 179 10.65 -1.07 -5.41
N ALA A 180 10.64 -2.05 -4.52
CA ALA A 180 9.76 -3.21 -4.64
C ALA A 180 8.26 -2.82 -4.66
N PHE A 181 7.88 -1.77 -3.93
CA PHE A 181 6.50 -1.26 -3.93
C PHE A 181 6.14 -0.48 -5.18
N ASN A 182 7.07 0.33 -5.69
CA ASN A 182 6.87 1.05 -6.93
C ASN A 182 6.74 0.06 -8.09
N VAL A 183 7.60 -0.97 -8.14
CA VAL A 183 7.50 -2.07 -9.10
C VAL A 183 6.14 -2.78 -8.96
N ALA A 184 5.71 -3.10 -7.74
CA ALA A 184 4.41 -3.71 -7.53
C ALA A 184 3.23 -2.78 -7.89
N PHE A 185 3.38 -1.46 -7.75
CA PHE A 185 2.40 -0.48 -8.22
C PHE A 185 2.32 -0.46 -9.74
N TRP A 186 3.44 -0.25 -10.44
CA TRP A 186 3.49 -0.25 -11.90
C TRP A 186 2.97 -1.55 -12.48
N THR A 187 3.38 -2.68 -11.88
CA THR A 187 2.93 -4.02 -12.30
C THR A 187 1.41 -4.11 -12.30
N ILE A 188 0.75 -3.69 -11.22
CA ILE A 188 -0.71 -3.80 -11.10
C ILE A 188 -1.44 -2.84 -12.03
N GLU A 189 -0.94 -1.61 -12.22
CA GLU A 189 -1.57 -0.67 -13.15
C GLU A 189 -1.43 -1.15 -14.61
N ILE A 190 -0.27 -1.71 -14.98
CA ILE A 190 -0.06 -2.32 -16.31
C ILE A 190 -0.97 -3.55 -16.48
N ALA A 191 -1.06 -4.40 -15.47
CA ALA A 191 -1.91 -5.59 -15.50
C ALA A 191 -3.39 -5.24 -15.69
N LYS A 192 -3.89 -4.19 -15.03
CA LYS A 192 -5.26 -3.69 -15.23
C LYS A 192 -5.50 -3.26 -16.67
N LYS A 193 -4.54 -2.59 -17.32
CA LYS A 193 -4.64 -2.21 -18.73
C LYS A 193 -4.66 -3.40 -19.67
N LEU A 194 -3.97 -4.48 -19.30
CA LEU A 194 -4.00 -5.75 -20.02
C LEU A 194 -5.24 -6.59 -19.72
N ASN A 195 -6.20 -6.08 -18.94
CA ASN A 195 -7.38 -6.84 -18.46
C ASN A 195 -6.99 -8.15 -17.74
N PHE A 196 -5.90 -8.11 -16.97
CA PHE A 196 -5.45 -9.26 -16.19
C PHE A 196 -6.53 -9.67 -15.15
N PRO A 197 -6.73 -10.98 -14.88
CA PRO A 197 -7.80 -11.44 -14.01
C PRO A 197 -7.73 -10.81 -12.61
N LYS A 198 -8.87 -10.29 -12.12
CA LYS A 198 -8.95 -9.55 -10.84
C LYS A 198 -8.54 -10.42 -9.64
N ASP A 199 -8.85 -11.71 -9.68
CA ASP A 199 -8.51 -12.75 -8.71
C ASP A 199 -7.02 -13.09 -8.68
N GLU A 200 -6.30 -12.89 -9.79
CA GLU A 200 -4.86 -13.14 -9.91
C GLU A 200 -3.99 -11.90 -9.57
N LEU A 201 -4.60 -10.71 -9.49
CA LEU A 201 -3.87 -9.46 -9.18
C LEU A 201 -3.16 -9.50 -7.83
N GLU A 202 -3.70 -10.24 -6.86
CA GLU A 202 -3.04 -10.42 -5.56
C GLU A 202 -1.73 -11.18 -5.68
N LYS A 203 -1.74 -12.31 -6.38
CA LYS A 203 -0.54 -13.10 -6.63
C LYS A 203 0.50 -12.27 -7.37
N LEU A 204 0.06 -11.52 -8.37
CA LEU A 204 0.94 -10.70 -9.20
C LEU A 204 1.60 -9.58 -8.37
N TYR A 205 0.84 -8.96 -7.47
CA TYR A 205 1.36 -7.98 -6.53
C TYR A 205 2.46 -8.57 -5.65
N TYR A 206 2.24 -9.75 -5.07
CA TYR A 206 3.24 -10.43 -4.26
C TYR A 206 4.47 -10.83 -5.07
N ALA A 207 4.30 -11.39 -6.27
CA ALA A 207 5.43 -11.71 -7.15
C ALA A 207 6.27 -10.46 -7.47
N ALA A 208 5.62 -9.33 -7.79
CA ALA A 208 6.32 -8.07 -8.04
C ALA A 208 7.04 -7.55 -6.79
N LEU A 209 6.46 -7.71 -5.61
CA LEU A 209 7.05 -7.25 -4.36
C LEU A 209 8.28 -8.09 -3.95
N PHE A 210 8.28 -9.38 -4.28
CA PHE A 210 9.35 -10.32 -3.96
C PHE A 210 10.33 -10.58 -5.11
N HIS A 211 10.19 -9.91 -6.25
CA HIS A 211 10.98 -10.21 -7.46
C HIS A 211 12.49 -10.27 -7.19
N ASP A 212 12.98 -9.38 -6.34
CA ASP A 212 14.39 -9.18 -6.03
C ASP A 212 14.88 -9.88 -4.75
N ILE A 213 14.03 -10.69 -4.10
CA ILE A 213 14.31 -11.22 -2.76
C ILE A 213 15.59 -12.05 -2.67
N GLY A 214 15.95 -12.75 -3.74
CA GLY A 214 17.16 -13.56 -3.75
C GLY A 214 18.46 -12.76 -3.60
N LYS A 215 18.43 -11.42 -3.75
CA LYS A 215 19.60 -10.55 -3.53
C LYS A 215 20.15 -10.65 -2.11
N ILE A 216 19.36 -11.12 -1.13
CA ILE A 216 19.82 -11.41 0.23
C ILE A 216 20.93 -12.47 0.30
N ARG A 217 21.00 -13.36 -0.70
CA ARG A 217 22.03 -14.41 -0.79
C ARG A 217 23.30 -13.93 -1.51
N ILE A 218 23.27 -12.75 -2.14
CA ILE A 218 24.42 -12.19 -2.84
C ILE A 218 25.28 -11.39 -1.85
N LYS A 219 26.61 -11.47 -1.99
CA LYS A 219 27.54 -10.74 -1.13
C LYS A 219 27.30 -9.24 -1.22
N SER A 220 27.23 -8.58 -0.06
CA SER A 220 27.04 -7.12 0.02
C SER A 220 28.13 -6.33 -0.70
N SER A 221 29.38 -6.84 -0.71
CA SER A 221 30.49 -6.23 -1.45
C SER A 221 30.29 -6.20 -2.97
N ILE A 222 29.48 -7.11 -3.52
CA ILE A 222 29.13 -7.17 -4.94
C ILE A 222 27.94 -6.24 -5.20
N ILE A 223 26.87 -6.38 -4.42
CA ILE A 223 25.64 -5.58 -4.58
C ILE A 223 25.90 -4.07 -4.40
N ASN A 224 26.82 -3.70 -3.50
CA ASN A 224 27.13 -2.30 -3.17
C ASN A 224 28.40 -1.77 -3.84
N LYS A 225 28.93 -2.47 -4.85
CA LYS A 225 30.19 -2.08 -5.50
C LYS A 225 30.04 -0.71 -6.18
N GLU A 226 30.93 0.22 -5.82
CA GLU A 226 31.04 1.51 -6.52
C GLU A 226 31.84 1.31 -7.82
N GLY A 227 31.13 1.05 -8.92
CA GLY A 227 31.74 0.85 -10.24
C GLY A 227 31.09 -0.30 -11.02
N PRO A 228 31.61 -0.63 -12.23
CA PRO A 228 31.13 -1.78 -12.98
C PRO A 228 31.48 -3.09 -12.25
N LEU A 229 30.58 -4.06 -12.37
CA LEU A 229 30.82 -5.44 -11.94
C LEU A 229 31.81 -6.12 -12.90
N THR A 230 32.62 -7.05 -12.41
CA THR A 230 33.33 -8.00 -13.28
C THR A 230 32.34 -9.03 -13.84
N GLU A 231 32.74 -9.78 -14.86
CA GLU A 231 31.89 -10.84 -15.42
C GLU A 231 31.53 -11.88 -14.37
N GLU A 232 32.48 -12.28 -13.52
CA GLU A 232 32.23 -13.25 -12.44
C GLU A 232 31.26 -12.70 -11.39
N GLU A 233 31.40 -11.42 -11.05
CA GLU A 233 30.47 -10.74 -10.13
C GLU A 233 29.07 -10.59 -10.74
N TYR A 234 28.98 -10.35 -12.05
CA TYR A 234 27.71 -10.25 -12.76
C TYR A 234 27.00 -11.61 -12.83
N GLU A 235 27.74 -12.69 -13.12
CA GLU A 235 27.20 -14.06 -13.06
C GLU A 235 26.69 -14.40 -11.64
N GLU A 236 27.42 -14.03 -10.59
CA GLU A 236 26.94 -14.20 -9.21
C GLU A 236 25.61 -13.45 -8.99
N VAL A 237 25.51 -12.19 -9.45
CA VAL A 237 24.26 -11.40 -9.32
C VAL A 237 23.09 -12.07 -10.03
N LYS A 238 23.27 -12.69 -11.20
CA LYS A 238 22.18 -13.38 -11.92
C LYS A 238 21.50 -14.46 -11.09
N HIS A 239 22.22 -15.15 -10.21
CA HIS A 239 21.67 -16.22 -9.36
C HIS A 239 20.59 -15.73 -8.38
N HIS A 240 20.42 -14.43 -8.18
CA HIS A 240 19.36 -13.91 -7.31
C HIS A 240 17.96 -14.33 -7.76
N VAL A 241 17.72 -14.59 -9.05
CA VAL A 241 16.40 -15.07 -9.50
C VAL A 241 16.14 -16.51 -9.07
N GLU A 242 17.19 -17.35 -9.01
CA GLU A 242 17.10 -18.73 -8.53
C GLU A 242 16.98 -18.79 -7.01
N TYR A 243 17.76 -17.97 -6.29
CA TYR A 243 17.57 -17.79 -4.86
C TYR A 243 16.18 -17.23 -4.53
N GLY A 244 15.69 -16.31 -5.35
CA GLY A 244 14.34 -15.76 -5.27
C GLY A 244 13.28 -16.84 -5.43
N TYR A 245 13.41 -17.71 -6.43
CA TYR A 245 12.55 -18.88 -6.63
C TYR A 245 12.53 -19.79 -5.39
N ILE A 246 13.70 -20.15 -4.83
CA ILE A 246 13.77 -21.04 -3.67
C ILE A 246 13.07 -20.41 -2.47
N ILE A 247 13.36 -19.14 -2.18
CA ILE A 247 12.76 -18.43 -1.04
C ILE A 247 11.25 -18.31 -1.22
N THR A 248 10.80 -17.87 -2.39
CA THR A 248 9.37 -17.66 -2.63
C THR A 248 8.61 -18.97 -2.71
N LYS A 249 9.22 -20.06 -3.17
CA LYS A 249 8.63 -21.39 -3.11
C LYS A 249 8.32 -21.78 -1.66
N GLU A 250 9.30 -21.70 -0.76
CA GLU A 250 9.08 -22.01 0.66
C GLU A 250 8.03 -21.10 1.34
N LEU A 251 7.80 -19.89 0.82
CA LEU A 251 6.83 -18.94 1.37
C LEU A 251 5.43 -19.07 0.80
N PHE A 252 5.31 -19.47 -0.47
CA PHE A 252 4.09 -19.35 -1.24
C PHE A 252 3.60 -20.66 -1.84
N ASP A 253 4.36 -21.77 -1.87
CA ASP A 253 3.92 -22.99 -2.60
C ASP A 253 2.53 -23.48 -2.14
N ASP A 254 2.26 -23.40 -0.85
CA ASP A 254 1.00 -23.85 -0.23
C ASP A 254 -0.18 -22.89 -0.45
N ILE A 255 0.05 -21.67 -0.96
CA ILE A 255 -0.97 -20.61 -1.08
C ILE A 255 -1.10 -20.14 -2.53
N TYR A 256 0.03 -19.84 -3.17
CA TYR A 256 0.19 -19.27 -4.50
C TYR A 256 1.39 -19.90 -5.22
N SER A 257 1.22 -21.11 -5.73
CA SER A 257 2.27 -21.90 -6.42
C SER A 257 2.81 -21.26 -7.70
N ASP A 258 2.12 -20.26 -8.27
CA ASP A 258 2.56 -19.51 -9.45
C ASP A 258 3.67 -18.49 -9.17
N ILE A 259 3.64 -17.86 -7.98
CA ILE A 259 4.53 -16.75 -7.60
C ILE A 259 6.01 -17.09 -7.78
N PRO A 260 6.50 -18.26 -7.34
CA PRO A 260 7.92 -18.59 -7.46
C PRO A 260 8.41 -18.56 -8.89
N LEU A 261 7.62 -19.08 -9.84
CA LEU A 261 7.97 -19.06 -11.26
C LEU A 261 7.94 -17.64 -11.81
N TRP A 262 6.98 -16.81 -11.40
CA TRP A 262 6.89 -15.43 -11.85
C TRP A 262 8.10 -14.60 -11.40
N VAL A 263 8.55 -14.83 -10.17
CA VAL A 263 9.78 -14.25 -9.60
C VAL A 263 11.02 -14.79 -10.31
N LYS A 264 11.10 -16.09 -10.60
CA LYS A 264 12.26 -16.67 -11.29
C LYS A 264 12.53 -16.06 -12.66
N TYR A 265 11.47 -15.78 -13.43
CA TYR A 265 11.59 -15.41 -14.85
C TYR A 265 11.51 -13.91 -15.12
N HIS A 266 11.48 -13.05 -14.10
CA HIS A 266 11.34 -11.60 -14.30
C HIS A 266 12.55 -10.94 -15.01
N HIS A 267 13.67 -11.63 -15.17
CA HIS A 267 14.81 -11.17 -15.95
C HIS A 267 14.97 -11.84 -17.33
N GLU A 268 14.05 -12.73 -17.74
CA GLU A 268 14.00 -13.24 -19.11
C GLU A 268 13.76 -12.11 -20.11
N MET A 269 14.37 -12.17 -21.29
CA MET A 269 14.21 -11.16 -22.36
C MET A 269 13.30 -11.71 -23.44
N TYR A 270 12.44 -10.86 -23.99
CA TYR A 270 11.45 -11.29 -24.99
C TYR A 270 12.07 -11.95 -26.23
N ASP A 271 13.32 -11.62 -26.58
CA ASP A 271 14.08 -12.22 -27.68
C ASP A 271 14.78 -13.56 -27.33
N GLY A 272 14.81 -13.95 -26.06
CA GLY A 272 15.47 -15.14 -25.53
C GLY A 272 16.89 -14.94 -25.01
N SER A 273 17.43 -13.70 -25.01
CA SER A 273 18.80 -13.41 -24.53
C SER A 273 18.91 -13.17 -23.02
N GLY A 274 17.81 -13.36 -22.29
CA GLY A 274 17.74 -13.19 -20.84
C GLY A 274 18.20 -14.42 -20.06
N TYR A 275 17.90 -14.40 -18.76
CA TYR A 275 18.26 -15.45 -17.81
C TYR A 275 17.09 -15.68 -16.83
N PRO A 276 17.02 -16.84 -16.13
CA PRO A 276 18.03 -17.90 -16.06
C PRO A 276 17.95 -18.98 -17.16
N ASN A 277 16.82 -19.08 -17.87
CA ASN A 277 16.53 -20.20 -18.77
C ASN A 277 16.54 -19.81 -20.25
N GLY A 278 16.60 -18.52 -20.59
CA GLY A 278 16.61 -18.05 -21.98
C GLY A 278 15.26 -18.24 -22.67
N LEU A 279 14.17 -18.14 -21.89
CA LEU A 279 12.80 -18.25 -22.40
C LEU A 279 12.51 -17.13 -23.40
N LYS A 280 11.70 -17.41 -24.42
CA LYS A 280 11.44 -16.46 -25.52
C LYS A 280 9.97 -16.17 -25.70
N GLY A 281 9.65 -14.90 -25.93
CA GLY A 281 8.30 -14.45 -26.27
C GLY A 281 7.26 -14.90 -25.23
N ASN A 282 6.28 -15.68 -25.69
CA ASN A 282 5.17 -16.15 -24.86
C ASN A 282 5.51 -17.33 -23.94
N ASP A 283 6.70 -17.93 -24.09
CA ASP A 283 7.17 -18.95 -23.13
C ASP A 283 7.51 -18.31 -21.77
N ILE A 284 7.72 -17.00 -21.73
CA ILE A 284 7.86 -16.23 -20.51
C ILE A 284 6.45 -15.96 -19.93
N PRO A 285 6.19 -16.29 -18.66
CA PRO A 285 4.91 -15.97 -18.04
C PRO A 285 4.58 -14.48 -18.17
N LEU A 286 3.32 -14.17 -18.52
CA LEU A 286 2.87 -12.78 -18.64
C LEU A 286 3.15 -11.96 -17.36
N PRO A 287 2.91 -12.48 -16.14
CA PRO A 287 3.33 -11.84 -14.89
C PRO A 287 4.80 -11.41 -14.86
N SER A 288 5.73 -12.28 -15.26
CA SER A 288 7.17 -11.96 -15.32
C SER A 288 7.47 -10.87 -16.35
N ARG A 289 6.81 -10.90 -17.52
CA ARG A 289 6.94 -9.85 -18.54
C ARG A 289 6.47 -8.48 -18.03
N ILE A 290 5.36 -8.46 -17.27
CA ILE A 290 4.84 -7.24 -16.64
C ILE A 290 5.81 -6.72 -15.58
N ILE A 291 6.27 -7.59 -14.67
CA ILE A 291 7.20 -7.22 -13.59
C ILE A 291 8.50 -6.63 -14.18
N LYS A 292 9.03 -7.23 -15.25
CA LYS A 292 10.24 -6.73 -15.92
C LYS A 292 10.10 -5.30 -16.43
N VAL A 293 8.98 -4.98 -17.08
CA VAL A 293 8.70 -3.63 -17.57
C VAL A 293 8.52 -2.66 -16.40
N ALA A 294 7.81 -3.08 -15.35
CA ALA A 294 7.62 -2.30 -14.13
C ALA A 294 8.92 -1.99 -13.38
N ASP A 295 9.83 -2.97 -13.28
CA ASP A 295 11.18 -2.82 -12.71
C ASP A 295 11.97 -1.74 -13.43
N VAL A 296 12.01 -1.81 -14.77
CA VAL A 296 12.73 -0.82 -15.58
C VAL A 296 12.10 0.58 -15.48
N ILE A 297 10.77 0.67 -15.45
CA ILE A 297 10.08 1.96 -15.24
C ILE A 297 10.51 2.57 -13.90
N ASP A 298 10.49 1.79 -12.82
CA ASP A 298 10.91 2.31 -11.52
C ASP A 298 12.40 2.68 -11.49
N VAL A 299 13.27 1.87 -12.09
CA VAL A 299 14.71 2.17 -12.20
C VAL A 299 14.96 3.51 -12.90
N LEU A 300 14.20 3.82 -13.95
CA LEU A 300 14.36 5.04 -14.72
C LEU A 300 13.65 6.25 -14.09
N HIS A 301 12.52 6.02 -13.41
CA HIS A 301 11.67 7.06 -12.84
C HIS A 301 12.09 7.47 -11.41
N SER A 302 12.58 6.54 -10.59
CA SER A 302 12.90 6.80 -9.19
C SER A 302 14.28 7.46 -9.02
N PRO A 303 14.40 8.52 -8.21
CA PRO A 303 15.68 9.15 -7.90
C PRO A 303 16.57 8.16 -7.12
N ARG A 304 17.67 7.68 -7.74
CA ARG A 304 18.70 6.89 -7.05
C ARG A 304 19.79 7.83 -6.54
N SER A 305 20.45 7.48 -5.43
CA SER A 305 21.48 8.29 -4.74
C SER A 305 22.63 8.81 -5.62
N TYR A 306 22.77 8.33 -6.86
CA TYR A 306 23.85 8.65 -7.80
C TYR A 306 23.38 9.03 -9.22
N LYS A 307 22.06 9.06 -9.53
CA LYS A 307 21.54 9.44 -10.86
C LYS A 307 20.21 10.21 -10.74
N GLN A 308 20.12 11.34 -11.44
CA GLN A 308 18.88 12.10 -11.61
C GLN A 308 17.81 11.24 -12.31
N PRO A 309 16.52 11.34 -11.92
CA PRO A 309 15.42 10.73 -12.65
C PRO A 309 15.49 11.04 -14.15
N VAL A 310 15.21 10.03 -14.98
CA VAL A 310 15.18 10.21 -16.42
C VAL A 310 13.83 10.83 -16.79
N SER A 311 13.80 11.84 -17.69
CA SER A 311 12.54 12.41 -18.16
C SER A 311 11.62 11.33 -18.73
N VAL A 312 10.32 11.44 -18.51
CA VAL A 312 9.35 10.43 -18.98
C VAL A 312 9.44 10.22 -20.49
N ASP A 313 9.74 11.25 -21.29
CA ASP A 313 10.00 11.13 -22.73
C ASP A 313 11.11 10.11 -23.05
N LYS A 314 12.18 10.11 -22.24
CA LYS A 314 13.28 9.15 -22.37
C LYS A 314 12.90 7.77 -21.84
N ILE A 315 12.05 7.68 -20.81
CA ILE A 315 11.49 6.40 -20.34
C ILE A 315 10.66 5.78 -21.48
N ILE A 316 9.75 6.55 -22.08
CA ILE A 316 8.93 6.13 -23.21
C ILE A 316 9.81 5.72 -24.40
N ALA A 317 10.81 6.54 -24.74
CA ALA A 317 11.73 6.24 -25.84
C ALA A 317 12.50 4.93 -25.58
N GLU A 318 12.97 4.71 -24.35
CA GLU A 318 13.69 3.49 -23.99
C GLU A 318 12.80 2.26 -24.02
N LEU A 319 11.58 2.32 -23.45
CA LEU A 319 10.60 1.23 -23.53
C LEU A 319 10.27 0.87 -24.98
N LYS A 320 10.07 1.87 -25.85
CA LYS A 320 9.85 1.65 -27.28
C LYS A 320 11.07 1.05 -27.98
N ARG A 321 12.28 1.53 -27.66
CA ARG A 321 13.55 1.04 -28.22
C ARG A 321 13.80 -0.43 -27.86
N CYS A 322 13.46 -0.82 -26.64
CA CYS A 322 13.64 -2.17 -26.11
C CYS A 322 12.44 -3.12 -26.41
N SER A 323 11.37 -2.61 -27.01
CA SER A 323 10.22 -3.42 -27.42
C SER A 323 10.62 -4.50 -28.44
N LYS A 324 10.03 -5.70 -28.34
CA LYS A 324 10.35 -6.92 -29.11
C LYS A 324 11.72 -7.55 -28.81
N LYS A 325 12.61 -6.84 -28.11
CA LYS A 325 13.92 -7.34 -27.71
C LYS A 325 13.91 -7.73 -26.25
N ASP A 326 13.87 -6.74 -25.37
CA ASP A 326 13.94 -6.97 -23.92
C ASP A 326 12.52 -7.13 -23.36
N PHE A 327 11.54 -6.44 -23.97
CA PHE A 327 10.16 -6.37 -23.49
C PHE A 327 9.14 -6.86 -24.51
N ASP A 328 8.06 -7.41 -23.98
CA ASP A 328 6.86 -7.72 -24.73
C ASP A 328 6.20 -6.44 -25.27
N PRO A 329 5.93 -6.34 -26.58
CA PRO A 329 5.23 -5.20 -27.17
C PRO A 329 3.86 -4.89 -26.57
N GLU A 330 3.07 -5.91 -26.20
CA GLU A 330 1.74 -5.70 -25.62
C GLU A 330 1.84 -5.07 -24.24
N VAL A 331 2.76 -5.58 -23.41
CA VAL A 331 3.06 -5.03 -22.08
C VAL A 331 3.62 -3.61 -22.20
N VAL A 332 4.49 -3.34 -23.18
CA VAL A 332 5.00 -1.98 -23.44
C VAL A 332 3.86 -1.03 -23.79
N ASN A 333 2.94 -1.42 -24.68
CA ASN A 333 1.81 -0.56 -25.05
C ASN A 333 0.93 -0.22 -23.84
N ALA A 334 0.57 -1.24 -23.04
CA ALA A 334 -0.16 -1.03 -21.80
C ALA A 334 0.59 -0.12 -20.82
N ALA A 335 1.91 -0.31 -20.66
CA ALA A 335 2.72 0.55 -19.82
C ALA A 335 2.78 1.99 -20.32
N LEU A 336 2.82 2.23 -21.63
CA LEU A 336 2.75 3.58 -22.19
C LEU A 336 1.41 4.25 -21.91
N GLU A 337 0.29 3.52 -21.99
CA GLU A 337 -1.02 4.04 -21.58
C GLU A 337 -1.04 4.40 -20.10
N VAL A 338 -0.56 3.51 -19.22
CA VAL A 338 -0.45 3.79 -17.78
C VAL A 338 0.41 5.03 -17.53
N ILE A 339 1.56 5.13 -18.18
CA ILE A 339 2.46 6.29 -18.05
C ILE A 339 1.73 7.57 -18.48
N ASN A 340 1.03 7.57 -19.61
CA ASN A 340 0.30 8.75 -20.10
C ASN A 340 -0.88 9.15 -19.20
N GLU A 341 -1.54 8.18 -18.55
CA GLU A 341 -2.70 8.43 -17.68
C GLU A 341 -2.32 8.77 -16.23
N ARG A 342 -1.23 8.19 -15.73
CA ARG A 342 -0.82 8.29 -14.32
C ARG A 342 0.36 9.22 -14.10
N ILE A 343 1.15 9.52 -15.14
CA ILE A 343 2.26 10.47 -15.09
C ILE A 343 1.94 11.64 -16.03
N ILE A 344 1.46 12.75 -15.48
CA ILE A 344 1.57 14.01 -16.24
C ILE A 344 3.02 14.44 -16.18
N LEU A 345 3.64 14.51 -17.35
CA LEU A 345 4.94 15.11 -17.53
C LEU A 345 4.88 16.58 -17.08
N PRO A 346 5.73 17.02 -16.12
CA PRO A 346 5.82 18.43 -15.76
C PRO A 346 6.08 19.29 -17.01
N MET A 347 6.94 18.82 -17.90
CA MET A 347 7.21 19.53 -19.15
C MET A 347 6.07 19.42 -20.18
N ASP A 348 5.18 18.44 -20.12
CA ASP A 348 4.02 18.35 -21.03
C ASP A 348 2.88 19.29 -20.62
N ILE A 349 2.85 19.69 -19.35
CA ILE A 349 2.04 20.83 -18.90
C ILE A 349 2.48 22.09 -19.67
N LEU A 350 3.79 22.20 -19.91
CA LEU A 350 4.46 23.32 -20.56
C LEU A 350 4.75 23.11 -22.07
N LYS A 351 4.40 21.97 -22.68
CA LYS A 351 4.48 21.79 -24.15
C LYS A 351 3.23 22.41 -24.77
N SER A 352 3.35 23.36 -25.71
CA SER A 352 2.20 23.96 -26.39
C SER A 352 2.08 23.46 -27.84
N ASP A 353 1.02 22.71 -28.14
CA ASP A 353 0.41 22.72 -29.47
C ASP A 353 -0.74 23.77 -29.39
N GLY A 354 -0.40 25.07 -29.39
CA GLY A 354 -1.37 26.19 -29.26
C GLY A 354 -1.47 26.87 -27.88
N GLU A 355 -2.34 27.88 -27.75
CA GLU A 355 -2.52 28.66 -26.50
C GLU A 355 -3.07 27.81 -25.35
N LYS A 356 -2.38 27.83 -24.21
CA LYS A 356 -2.81 27.19 -22.96
C LYS A 356 -3.00 28.21 -21.85
N ILE A 357 -4.08 28.03 -21.09
CA ILE A 357 -4.37 28.80 -19.87
C ILE A 357 -4.42 27.79 -18.72
N LEU A 358 -3.51 27.93 -17.77
CA LEU A 358 -3.38 27.03 -16.64
C LEU A 358 -3.62 27.81 -15.34
N PRO A 359 -4.51 27.34 -14.44
CA PRO A 359 -4.55 27.88 -13.09
C PRO A 359 -3.18 27.62 -12.42
N ALA A 360 -2.59 28.67 -11.85
CA ALA A 360 -1.25 28.60 -11.31
C ALA A 360 -1.07 29.60 -10.15
N ASN A 361 -0.02 29.38 -9.36
CA ASN A 361 0.43 30.30 -8.34
C ASN A 361 1.86 30.74 -8.66
N LEU A 362 2.14 32.03 -8.46
CA LEU A 362 3.47 32.59 -8.59
C LEU A 362 3.98 33.04 -7.23
N SER A 363 5.05 32.40 -6.76
CA SER A 363 5.73 32.74 -5.50
C SER A 363 6.98 33.55 -5.80
N LEU A 364 7.11 34.71 -5.18
CA LEU A 364 8.20 35.66 -5.38
C LEU A 364 8.91 35.89 -4.04
N GLN A 365 10.16 35.47 -3.93
CA GLN A 365 10.95 35.67 -2.72
C GLN A 365 11.90 36.85 -2.88
N THR A 366 11.88 37.75 -1.92
CA THR A 366 12.82 38.87 -1.80
C THR A 366 13.68 38.71 -0.54
N TYR A 367 14.63 39.62 -0.32
CA TYR A 367 15.41 39.62 0.93
C TYR A 367 14.59 39.90 2.20
N LYS A 368 13.40 40.49 2.06
CA LYS A 368 12.55 40.92 3.20
C LYS A 368 11.29 40.07 3.34
N ASP A 369 10.62 39.82 2.22
CA ASP A 369 9.28 39.24 2.20
C ASP A 369 9.11 38.19 1.09
N ILE A 370 8.09 37.35 1.25
CA ILE A 370 7.64 36.37 0.25
C ILE A 370 6.23 36.78 -0.20
N PHE A 371 6.04 36.95 -1.50
CA PHE A 371 4.74 37.26 -2.10
C PHE A 371 4.19 36.02 -2.81
N ASN A 372 2.94 35.67 -2.56
CA ASN A 372 2.25 34.59 -3.25
C ASN A 372 1.07 35.17 -4.03
N LEU A 373 1.11 34.97 -5.35
CA LEU A 373 0.15 35.52 -6.29
C LEU A 373 -0.67 34.39 -6.90
N GLU A 374 -1.98 34.48 -6.73
CA GLU A 374 -2.96 33.63 -7.41
C GLU A 374 -3.19 34.14 -8.82
N GLY A 375 -3.45 33.23 -9.77
CA GLY A 375 -3.73 33.66 -11.12
C GLY A 375 -3.74 32.55 -12.15
N TYR A 376 -3.54 32.98 -13.39
CA TYR A 376 -3.49 32.09 -14.54
C TYR A 376 -2.16 32.27 -15.26
N PHE A 377 -1.50 31.15 -15.53
CA PHE A 377 -0.32 31.07 -16.37
C PHE A 377 -0.74 30.83 -17.82
N TYR A 378 -0.37 31.77 -18.68
CA TYR A 378 -0.62 31.75 -20.11
C TYR A 378 0.66 31.32 -20.81
N LEU A 379 0.52 30.33 -21.69
CA LEU A 379 1.64 29.78 -22.44
C LEU A 379 1.26 29.67 -23.91
N ASN A 380 2.03 30.34 -24.77
CA ASN A 380 2.02 30.15 -26.21
C ASN A 380 3.45 29.96 -26.75
N GLU A 381 3.59 29.66 -28.04
CA GLU A 381 4.89 29.36 -28.67
C GLU A 381 5.89 30.53 -28.63
N GLU A 382 5.43 31.78 -28.44
CA GLU A 382 6.25 32.99 -28.49
C GLU A 382 6.46 33.68 -27.12
N LYS A 383 5.55 33.46 -26.16
CA LYS A 383 5.42 34.21 -24.90
C LYS A 383 4.78 33.38 -23.79
N SER A 384 5.35 33.48 -22.61
CA SER A 384 4.80 32.97 -21.35
C SER A 384 4.61 34.11 -20.35
N TYR A 385 3.41 34.27 -19.81
CA TYR A 385 3.13 35.30 -18.81
C TYR A 385 2.11 34.80 -17.78
N PHE A 386 2.21 35.34 -16.58
CA PHE A 386 1.32 35.07 -15.46
C PHE A 386 0.46 36.30 -15.20
N LYS A 387 -0.85 36.11 -15.15
CA LYS A 387 -1.81 37.16 -14.79
C LYS A 387 -2.38 36.85 -13.42
N SER A 388 -2.06 37.70 -12.45
CA SER A 388 -2.56 37.58 -11.09
C SER A 388 -3.99 38.09 -10.95
N THR A 389 -4.73 37.45 -10.06
CA THR A 389 -6.03 37.92 -9.56
C THR A 389 -5.90 38.91 -8.40
N ASN A 390 -4.72 38.98 -7.76
CA ASN A 390 -4.45 39.84 -6.60
C ASN A 390 -3.22 40.73 -6.85
N ALA A 391 -3.42 42.05 -6.82
CA ALA A 391 -2.39 43.04 -7.18
C ALA A 391 -1.31 43.22 -6.10
N ILE A 392 -0.04 43.34 -6.54
CA ILE A 392 1.03 43.90 -5.68
C ILE A 392 1.00 45.42 -5.79
N LYS A 393 0.72 46.10 -4.67
CA LYS A 393 0.52 47.56 -4.63
C LYS A 393 1.77 48.39 -4.91
N ASP A 394 2.97 47.87 -4.65
CA ASP A 394 4.23 48.54 -5.01
C ASP A 394 5.23 47.56 -5.65
N ILE A 395 5.40 47.68 -6.97
CA ILE A 395 6.32 46.83 -7.75
C ILE A 395 7.78 47.02 -7.31
N LYS A 396 8.12 48.15 -6.65
CA LYS A 396 9.49 48.40 -6.15
C LYS A 396 9.92 47.40 -5.10
N ASP A 397 8.98 46.77 -4.39
CA ASP A 397 9.29 45.70 -3.43
C ASP A 397 9.91 44.47 -4.11
N LEU A 398 9.69 44.30 -5.42
CA LEU A 398 10.23 43.21 -6.23
C LEU A 398 11.62 43.50 -6.83
N TRP A 399 12.19 44.70 -6.65
CA TRP A 399 13.51 45.05 -7.21
C TRP A 399 14.67 44.24 -6.65
N ASN A 400 14.48 43.55 -5.51
CA ASN A 400 15.45 42.63 -4.93
C ASN A 400 14.92 41.19 -4.88
N LEU A 401 14.33 40.73 -5.99
CA LEU A 401 13.88 39.36 -6.15
C LEU A 401 15.10 38.40 -6.09
N LEU A 402 15.04 37.45 -5.17
CA LEU A 402 16.05 36.41 -4.96
C LEU A 402 15.75 35.16 -5.79
N SER A 403 14.48 34.75 -5.79
CA SER A 403 13.99 33.59 -6.51
C SER A 403 12.51 33.75 -6.81
N ALA A 404 12.05 33.05 -7.84
CA ALA A 404 10.63 32.92 -8.13
C ALA A 404 10.29 31.48 -8.52
N SER A 405 9.09 31.07 -8.13
CA SER A 405 8.60 29.72 -8.38
C SER A 405 7.17 29.77 -8.89
N LEU A 406 6.94 29.14 -10.04
CA LEU A 406 5.62 28.92 -10.63
C LEU A 406 5.11 27.54 -10.19
N ILE A 407 3.88 27.49 -9.71
CA ILE A 407 3.26 26.27 -9.21
C ILE A 407 1.98 25.99 -9.98
N ILE A 408 1.87 24.78 -10.50
CA ILE A 408 0.72 24.33 -11.28
C ILE A 408 0.17 23.06 -10.64
N GLU A 409 -1.14 23.05 -10.38
CA GLU A 409 -1.86 21.87 -9.88
C GLU A 409 -2.60 21.18 -11.03
N LYS A 410 -2.41 19.86 -11.18
CA LYS A 410 -3.11 19.06 -12.19
C LYS A 410 -3.27 17.60 -11.74
N PHE A 411 -4.48 17.05 -11.85
CA PHE A 411 -4.86 15.69 -11.40
C PHE A 411 -4.32 15.31 -10.01
N ASN A 412 -4.58 16.15 -9.00
CA ASN A 412 -4.09 15.99 -7.62
C ASN A 412 -2.55 15.95 -7.47
N SER A 413 -1.82 16.40 -8.49
CA SER A 413 -0.37 16.56 -8.44
C SER A 413 0.05 18.01 -8.56
N ILE A 414 1.07 18.37 -7.80
CA ILE A 414 1.62 19.73 -7.75
C ILE A 414 2.99 19.71 -8.39
N TYR A 415 3.16 20.62 -9.35
CA TYR A 415 4.37 20.80 -10.11
C TYR A 415 4.94 22.18 -9.80
N GLU A 416 6.19 22.22 -9.33
CA GLU A 416 6.90 23.44 -8.94
C GLU A 416 8.02 23.70 -9.96
N TYR A 417 8.05 24.90 -10.53
CA TYR A 417 9.06 25.32 -11.49
C TYR A 417 9.77 26.56 -10.97
N GLU A 418 11.10 26.56 -10.98
CA GLU A 418 11.88 27.79 -10.88
C GLU A 418 11.70 28.60 -12.15
N VAL A 419 11.45 29.90 -12.00
CA VAL A 419 11.16 30.79 -13.13
C VAL A 419 11.86 32.12 -12.94
N ASP A 420 12.22 32.74 -14.06
CA ASP A 420 12.60 34.15 -14.08
C ASP A 420 11.35 34.99 -14.30
N VAL A 421 11.18 36.04 -13.48
CA VAL A 421 9.99 36.89 -13.47
C VAL A 421 10.35 38.33 -13.74
N VAL A 422 9.66 38.95 -14.70
CA VAL A 422 9.73 40.40 -14.94
C VAL A 422 8.32 40.99 -14.78
N PRO A 423 8.07 41.83 -13.74
CA PRO A 423 6.77 42.48 -13.59
C PRO A 423 6.55 43.49 -14.72
N LEU A 424 5.40 43.40 -15.40
CA LEU A 424 4.99 44.33 -16.45
C LEU A 424 4.09 45.44 -15.89
N ASP A 425 3.17 45.06 -15.00
CA ASP A 425 2.30 45.94 -14.24
C ASP A 425 1.88 45.26 -12.91
N GLU A 426 0.93 45.85 -12.19
CA GLU A 426 0.49 45.39 -10.85
C GLU A 426 -0.10 43.97 -10.85
N ASN A 427 -0.54 43.46 -12.00
CA ASN A 427 -1.20 42.15 -12.13
C ASN A 427 -0.55 41.24 -13.17
N ASN A 428 0.32 41.74 -14.05
CA ASN A 428 0.87 40.97 -15.17
C ASN A 428 2.39 40.80 -15.03
N TYR A 429 2.86 39.57 -15.19
CA TYR A 429 4.25 39.17 -14.98
C TYR A 429 4.73 38.34 -16.15
N LEU A 430 5.80 38.75 -16.82
CA LEU A 430 6.46 37.93 -17.84
C LEU A 430 7.23 36.81 -17.15
N ILE A 431 7.04 35.58 -17.62
CA ILE A 431 7.68 34.38 -17.08
C ILE A 431 8.65 33.85 -18.13
N SER A 432 9.87 33.50 -17.72
CA SER A 432 10.87 32.92 -18.62
C SER A 432 11.76 31.91 -17.89
N ASN A 433 12.63 31.19 -18.61
CA ASN A 433 13.57 30.22 -18.05
C ASN A 433 12.94 29.20 -17.08
N ILE A 434 11.79 28.65 -17.47
CA ILE A 434 11.02 27.72 -16.64
C ILE A 434 11.78 26.40 -16.48
N ARG A 435 12.21 26.11 -15.25
CA ARG A 435 12.98 24.91 -14.88
C ARG A 435 12.24 24.13 -13.82
N LEU A 436 12.10 22.82 -14.00
CA LEU A 436 11.45 21.98 -12.99
C LEU A 436 12.28 21.96 -11.70
N LEU A 437 11.67 22.31 -10.57
CA LEU A 437 12.23 22.11 -9.24
C LEU A 437 11.92 20.69 -8.78
N GLU A 438 12.79 19.74 -9.10
CA GLU A 438 12.65 18.36 -8.60
C GLU A 438 12.93 18.32 -7.09
N LYS A 439 11.93 17.92 -6.30
CA LYS A 439 12.09 17.60 -4.87
C LYS A 439 11.75 16.13 -4.60
N LYS A 440 12.55 15.53 -3.73
CA LYS A 440 12.54 14.10 -3.34
C LYS A 440 11.15 13.59 -2.93
N SER A 441 10.72 12.52 -3.58
CA SER A 441 9.86 11.41 -3.09
C SER A 441 8.63 11.76 -2.23
N TYR A 442 7.59 12.32 -2.83
CA TYR A 442 6.26 12.40 -2.19
C TYR A 442 5.42 11.16 -2.50
N VAL A 443 4.69 10.63 -1.51
CA VAL A 443 3.54 9.73 -1.77
C VAL A 443 2.28 10.59 -1.83
N SER A 444 1.55 10.52 -2.95
CA SER A 444 0.20 11.07 -3.04
C SER A 444 -0.75 10.16 -2.26
N ILE A 445 -1.45 10.72 -1.27
CA ILE A 445 -2.35 9.96 -0.41
C ILE A 445 -3.70 9.86 -1.14
N LEU A 446 -4.17 8.63 -1.37
CA LEU A 446 -5.47 8.35 -2.02
C LEU A 446 -6.65 8.35 -1.03
N TRP A 447 -6.41 8.74 0.23
CA TRP A 447 -7.40 8.74 1.33
C TRP A 447 -7.36 10.04 2.13
N GLU A 448 -8.44 10.33 2.85
CA GLU A 448 -8.51 11.49 3.74
C GLU A 448 -7.79 11.18 5.07
N LEU A 449 -6.53 11.60 5.19
CA LEU A 449 -5.82 11.56 6.47
C LEU A 449 -6.04 12.88 7.21
N GLU A 450 -6.86 12.83 8.27
CA GLU A 450 -7.05 13.98 9.16
C GLU A 450 -5.87 14.11 10.12
N ALA A 451 -5.45 15.36 10.33
CA ALA A 451 -4.36 15.71 11.22
C ALA A 451 -4.71 16.97 12.02
N ILE A 452 -4.05 17.13 13.16
CA ILE A 452 -4.20 18.31 14.00
C ILE A 452 -2.86 19.03 14.04
N LEU A 453 -2.81 20.22 13.45
CA LEU A 453 -1.70 21.14 13.62
C LEU A 453 -1.87 21.88 14.95
N ILE A 454 -0.86 21.79 15.81
CA ILE A 454 -0.82 22.42 17.13
C ILE A 454 0.16 23.59 17.07
N THR A 455 -0.34 24.78 17.31
CA THR A 455 0.45 26.03 17.35
C THR A 455 1.18 26.19 18.69
N GLN A 456 2.11 27.14 18.79
CA GLN A 456 2.89 27.35 20.02
C GLN A 456 2.05 27.84 21.20
N ASP A 457 0.97 28.58 20.92
CA ASP A 457 -0.06 29.00 21.88
C ASP A 457 -1.05 27.87 22.24
N GLY A 458 -0.87 26.66 21.71
CA GLY A 458 -1.67 25.48 22.04
C GLY A 458 -3.00 25.39 21.29
N LYS A 459 -3.22 26.21 20.26
CA LYS A 459 -4.41 26.13 19.41
C LYS A 459 -4.31 24.90 18.50
N ASN A 460 -5.39 24.13 18.46
CA ASN A 460 -5.54 22.96 17.60
C ASN A 460 -6.27 23.36 16.33
N ILE A 461 -5.68 23.06 15.18
CA ILE A 461 -6.25 23.34 13.86
C ILE A 461 -6.35 22.02 13.12
N ASN A 462 -7.58 21.64 12.76
CA ASN A 462 -7.81 20.45 11.95
C ASN A 462 -7.38 20.72 10.51
N VAL A 463 -6.57 19.83 9.97
CA VAL A 463 -6.03 19.93 8.62
C VAL A 463 -6.18 18.60 7.90
N LYS A 464 -6.35 18.65 6.59
CA LYS A 464 -6.43 17.43 5.76
C LYS A 464 -5.10 17.20 5.06
N VAL A 465 -4.44 16.09 5.33
CA VAL A 465 -3.17 15.74 4.68
C VAL A 465 -3.45 15.16 3.29
N LYS A 466 -2.77 15.69 2.28
CA LYS A 466 -2.91 15.32 0.86
C LYS A 466 -1.69 14.58 0.31
N ARG A 467 -0.50 14.90 0.84
CA ARG A 467 0.75 14.19 0.55
C ARG A 467 1.53 13.95 1.82
N LEU A 468 2.23 12.83 1.89
CA LEU A 468 3.06 12.47 3.05
C LEU A 468 4.30 11.75 2.56
N SER A 469 5.45 12.12 3.12
CA SER A 469 6.74 11.49 2.89
C SER A 469 7.42 11.17 4.23
N ALA A 470 8.67 10.70 4.16
CA ALA A 470 9.48 10.45 5.35
C ALA A 470 9.98 11.74 6.03
N ASP A 471 9.98 12.87 5.31
CA ASP A 471 10.65 14.11 5.74
C ASP A 471 9.73 15.34 5.69
N ASP A 472 8.57 15.24 5.02
CA ASP A 472 7.59 16.30 4.95
C ASP A 472 6.18 15.78 4.67
N LEU A 473 5.20 16.66 4.79
CA LEU A 473 3.83 16.44 4.36
C LEU A 473 3.25 17.71 3.75
N LEU A 474 2.21 17.51 2.95
CA LEU A 474 1.39 18.59 2.42
C LEU A 474 -0.01 18.45 3.00
N PHE A 475 -0.52 19.51 3.61
CA PHE A 475 -1.88 19.57 4.11
C PHE A 475 -2.64 20.74 3.51
N VAL A 476 -3.96 20.65 3.49
CA VAL A 476 -4.86 21.74 3.12
C VAL A 476 -5.64 22.20 4.35
N CYS A 477 -5.80 23.52 4.48
CA CYS A 477 -6.70 24.12 5.45
C CYS A 477 -7.41 25.35 4.87
N ASP A 478 -8.39 25.84 5.61
CA ASP A 478 -9.18 27.03 5.27
C ASP A 478 -8.27 28.28 5.15
N ASN A 479 -8.60 29.18 4.22
CA ASN A 479 -7.87 30.43 3.96
C ASN A 479 -7.85 31.40 5.14
N THR A 480 -8.72 31.19 6.14
CA THR A 480 -8.79 31.99 7.37
C THR A 480 -7.57 31.81 8.28
N TYR A 481 -6.74 30.79 8.04
CA TYR A 481 -5.51 30.55 8.76
C TYR A 481 -4.29 30.96 7.95
N THR A 482 -3.43 31.78 8.55
CA THR A 482 -2.09 32.11 8.03
C THR A 482 -1.03 31.67 9.04
N PHE A 483 0.02 31.03 8.56
CA PHE A 483 1.09 30.51 9.42
C PHE A 483 2.43 31.20 9.20
N ASN A 484 3.23 31.30 10.25
CA ASN A 484 4.56 31.89 10.21
C ASN A 484 5.60 30.81 9.90
N MET A 485 6.36 30.99 8.82
CA MET A 485 7.36 30.04 8.33
C MET A 485 8.57 29.87 9.27
N ALA A 486 8.86 30.87 10.11
CA ALA A 486 9.93 30.80 11.10
C ALA A 486 9.53 30.01 12.36
N THR A 487 8.23 29.76 12.54
CA THR A 487 7.68 29.13 13.74
C THR A 487 7.73 27.60 13.65
N LEU A 488 8.05 26.96 14.78
CA LEU A 488 8.02 25.51 14.91
C LEU A 488 6.64 25.09 15.43
N TYR A 489 6.01 24.13 14.76
CA TYR A 489 4.70 23.59 15.10
C TYR A 489 4.82 22.10 15.44
N LYS A 490 3.71 21.52 15.93
CA LYS A 490 3.57 20.07 16.10
C LYS A 490 2.39 19.58 15.27
N MET A 491 2.60 18.54 14.48
CA MET A 491 1.53 17.87 13.74
C MET A 491 1.19 16.56 14.45
N ARG A 492 -0.06 16.40 14.87
CA ARG A 492 -0.58 15.14 15.40
C ARG A 492 -1.33 14.41 14.30
N LEU A 493 -0.79 13.28 13.87
CA LEU A 493 -1.44 12.34 12.96
C LEU A 493 -2.13 11.27 13.79
N GLN A 494 -3.40 11.00 13.49
CA GLN A 494 -4.15 9.92 14.11
C GLN A 494 -4.55 8.93 13.02
N PHE A 495 -4.15 7.68 13.21
CA PHE A 495 -4.45 6.59 12.29
C PHE A 495 -5.63 5.76 12.83
N GLU A 496 -6.31 5.06 11.91
CA GLU A 496 -7.56 4.35 12.20
C GLU A 496 -7.38 3.18 13.17
N ASP A 497 -6.16 2.65 13.29
CA ASP A 497 -5.83 1.61 14.25
C ASP A 497 -5.56 2.14 15.67
N GLY A 498 -5.78 3.44 15.88
CA GLY A 498 -5.56 4.12 17.14
C GLY A 498 -4.12 4.58 17.37
N GLU A 499 -3.18 4.29 16.44
CA GLU A 499 -1.82 4.83 16.56
C GLU A 499 -1.82 6.34 16.34
N VAL A 500 -1.08 7.05 17.20
CA VAL A 500 -0.95 8.51 17.15
C VAL A 500 0.53 8.87 17.03
N LEU A 501 0.86 9.67 16.02
CA LEU A 501 2.21 10.18 15.80
C LEU A 501 2.26 11.69 15.94
N ILE A 502 3.31 12.18 16.59
CA ILE A 502 3.55 13.61 16.78
C ILE A 502 4.83 13.97 16.03
N LEU A 503 4.68 14.81 15.01
CA LEU A 503 5.76 15.23 14.12
C LEU A 503 6.06 16.71 14.35
N ASN A 504 7.24 17.02 14.85
CA ASN A 504 7.72 18.40 14.96
C ASN A 504 8.21 18.88 13.60
N GLY A 505 7.94 20.14 13.26
CA GLY A 505 8.28 20.64 11.94
C GLY A 505 7.96 22.12 11.77
N ARG A 506 8.27 22.62 10.58
CA ARG A 506 7.99 24.00 10.18
C ARG A 506 7.17 24.00 8.92
N ILE A 507 6.28 24.97 8.82
CA ILE A 507 5.70 25.29 7.54
C ILE A 507 6.80 26.00 6.76
N THR A 508 7.10 25.45 5.59
CA THR A 508 8.21 25.92 4.75
C THR A 508 7.70 26.59 3.49
N TYR A 509 6.44 26.32 3.15
CA TYR A 509 5.82 26.80 1.94
C TYR A 509 4.30 26.78 2.10
N SER A 510 3.60 27.72 1.45
CA SER A 510 2.14 27.77 1.39
C SER A 510 1.69 28.30 0.05
N TYR A 511 0.65 27.73 -0.52
CA TYR A 511 0.02 28.28 -1.71
C TYR A 511 -1.50 28.08 -1.68
N PRO A 512 -2.27 29.10 -2.09
CA PRO A 512 -3.72 29.00 -2.21
C PRO A 512 -4.10 28.10 -3.40
N ALA A 513 -5.12 27.26 -3.23
CA ALA A 513 -5.62 26.41 -4.32
C ALA A 513 -7.03 26.75 -4.78
N SER A 514 -7.82 27.42 -3.94
CA SER A 514 -9.12 27.97 -4.29
C SER A 514 -9.43 29.15 -3.38
N ALA A 515 -10.50 29.88 -3.66
CA ALA A 515 -10.94 31.02 -2.86
C ALA A 515 -11.00 30.71 -1.36
N ASP A 516 -11.29 29.46 -0.96
CA ASP A 516 -11.52 29.08 0.45
C ASP A 516 -10.46 28.13 1.03
N CYS A 517 -9.47 27.67 0.24
CA CYS A 517 -8.51 26.65 0.68
C CYS A 517 -7.05 26.98 0.31
N VAL A 518 -6.15 26.79 1.28
CA VAL A 518 -4.70 26.98 1.13
C VAL A 518 -3.96 25.68 1.49
N TYR A 519 -3.03 25.29 0.63
CA TYR A 519 -2.11 24.20 0.87
C TYR A 519 -0.86 24.70 1.59
N TYR A 520 -0.36 23.86 2.50
CA TYR A 520 0.79 24.14 3.33
C TYR A 520 1.74 22.95 3.31
N LYS A 521 3.01 23.22 3.00
CA LYS A 521 4.09 22.26 3.11
C LYS A 521 4.69 22.32 4.49
N TYR A 522 4.61 21.21 5.19
CA TYR A 522 5.14 21.02 6.52
C TYR A 522 6.36 20.10 6.48
N THR A 523 7.54 20.66 6.73
CA THR A 523 8.80 19.90 6.73
C THR A 523 9.15 19.49 8.15
N PHE A 524 9.42 18.20 8.36
CA PHE A 524 9.75 17.65 9.67
C PHE A 524 11.13 18.13 10.13
N THR A 525 11.26 18.38 11.42
CA THR A 525 12.51 18.80 12.06
C THR A 525 12.82 17.86 13.22
N ASN A 526 14.02 17.28 13.24
CA ASN A 526 14.49 16.38 14.31
C ASN A 526 13.56 15.18 14.58
N ILE A 527 12.99 14.58 13.53
CA ILE A 527 12.22 13.35 13.68
C ILE A 527 13.16 12.19 14.03
N ILE A 528 12.85 11.48 15.11
CA ILE A 528 13.59 10.29 15.53
C ILE A 528 13.24 9.15 14.58
N GLU A 529 14.23 8.33 14.23
CA GLU A 529 14.11 7.25 13.24
C GLU A 529 12.94 6.28 13.56
N THR A 530 12.75 5.94 14.83
CA THR A 530 11.61 5.10 15.29
C THR A 530 10.24 5.71 14.99
N THR A 531 10.11 7.05 15.00
CA THR A 531 8.87 7.76 14.66
C THR A 531 8.66 7.80 13.16
N ARG A 532 9.75 7.95 12.40
CA ARG A 532 9.74 7.84 10.94
C ARG A 532 9.30 6.44 10.49
N ASP A 533 9.77 5.39 11.16
CA ASP A 533 9.39 4.01 10.88
C ASP A 533 7.91 3.75 11.18
N LYS A 534 7.39 4.29 12.28
CA LYS A 534 5.95 4.21 12.60
C LYS A 534 5.10 4.92 11.55
N LEU A 535 5.50 6.13 11.17
CA LEU A 535 4.81 6.91 10.14
C LEU A 535 4.74 6.13 8.83
N PHE A 536 5.85 5.53 8.44
CA PHE A 536 5.95 4.69 7.26
C PHE A 536 5.06 3.45 7.34
N ARG A 537 5.08 2.72 8.47
CA ARG A 537 4.21 1.55 8.70
C ARG A 537 2.72 1.90 8.56
N GLN A 538 2.32 3.08 9.00
CA GLN A 538 0.93 3.51 8.91
C GLN A 538 0.50 3.86 7.48
N ILE A 539 1.35 4.58 6.73
CA ILE A 539 1.16 4.81 5.29
C ILE A 539 1.02 3.46 4.56
N PHE A 540 1.89 2.53 4.89
CA PHE A 540 1.95 1.19 4.30
C PHE A 540 0.69 0.37 4.56
N ARG A 541 0.25 0.29 5.83
CA ARG A 541 -0.99 -0.40 6.23
C ARG A 541 -2.19 0.12 5.45
N LYS A 542 -2.31 1.45 5.32
CA LYS A 542 -3.47 2.05 4.67
C LYS A 542 -3.47 1.88 3.14
N GLN A 543 -2.29 1.85 2.51
CA GLN A 543 -2.19 1.49 1.09
C GLN A 543 -2.66 0.07 0.79
N ILE A 544 -2.38 -0.89 1.69
CA ILE A 544 -2.87 -2.28 1.57
C ILE A 544 -4.39 -2.32 1.72
N GLU A 545 -4.94 -1.58 2.69
CA GLU A 545 -6.37 -1.56 2.99
C GLU A 545 -7.21 -0.93 1.88
N LEU A 546 -6.79 0.22 1.33
CA LEU A 546 -7.48 0.88 0.22
C LEU A 546 -7.50 0.02 -1.05
N ARG A 547 -6.50 -0.83 -1.24
CA ARG A 547 -6.48 -1.81 -2.34
C ARG A 547 -7.46 -2.97 -2.13
N ARG A 548 -7.76 -3.33 -0.88
CA ARG A 548 -8.84 -4.29 -0.57
C ARG A 548 -10.22 -3.68 -0.87
N GLN A 549 -10.43 -2.41 -0.53
CA GLN A 549 -11.69 -1.69 -0.83
C GLN A 549 -11.93 -1.48 -2.34
N LEU A 550 -10.87 -1.31 -3.14
CA LEU A 550 -10.97 -1.24 -4.61
C LEU A 550 -11.37 -2.56 -5.28
N ARG A 551 -11.46 -3.69 -4.55
CA ARG A 551 -12.04 -4.95 -5.03
C ARG A 551 -13.57 -4.95 -5.05
N GLY A 552 -14.20 -3.97 -4.38
CA GLY A 552 -15.66 -3.80 -4.32
C GLY A 552 -16.28 -2.97 -5.46
N PHE A 553 -15.52 -2.64 -6.51
CA PHE A 553 -16.01 -1.97 -7.73
C PHE A 553 -15.78 -2.82 -9.00
#